data_AF-A0A848HM73-F1
#
_entry.id   AF-A0A848HM73-F1
#
_cell.length_a   1.000
_cell.length_b   1.000
_cell.length_c   1.000
_cell.angle_alpha   90.00
_cell.angle_beta   90.00
_cell.angle_gamma   90.00
#
_symmetry.space_group_name_H-M   'P 1'
#
loop_
_entity.id
_entity.type
_entity.pdbx_description
1 polymer ?
#
loop_
_entity_poly.entity_id
_entity_poly.type
_entity_poly.pdbx_seq_one_letter_code
_entity_poly.pdbx_strand_id
1 'polypeptide(L)'
;MVRGARCGGFTYIGLIVLLAILGLVGAAGMKTGSLMQRAAAEEELLEIGAAFSDALRSYAAATPQGQPQQPPNLEALLKDPRFPGVRRHLRRIFVDPLTGKAEWGVVTAGDKAFVTGMYSLSPAKPLKVGNFDARFLNFDNKERISDWKFTAAGQGVVILNATGSAPPVPAGPGAPPASGAEPPEAPPAPEVAPAADPAASAAEETPAVRELPAAAEPEPEEVVTPPEPPAVEKTDEDVEDPAMPKPVAK
;
A
#
# COMPACT_ATOMS: atom_id res chain seq x y z
N MET A 1 45.80 62.18 34.68
CA MET A 1 45.81 61.11 33.64
C MET A 1 44.69 60.15 33.94
N VAL A 2 43.58 60.21 33.19
CA VAL A 2 42.46 59.27 33.35
C VAL A 2 42.75 58.04 32.50
N ARG A 3 42.98 56.89 33.12
CA ARG A 3 43.09 55.60 32.43
C ARG A 3 41.68 55.00 32.34
N GLY A 4 41.11 54.99 31.14
CA GLY A 4 39.88 54.25 30.85
C GLY A 4 40.14 52.74 30.90
N ALA A 5 39.48 52.05 31.82
CA ALA A 5 39.50 50.59 31.90
C ALA A 5 38.69 50.01 30.72
N ARG A 6 39.32 49.15 29.93
CA ARG A 6 38.70 48.48 28.78
C ARG A 6 37.97 47.23 29.27
N CYS A 7 36.71 47.38 29.65
CA CYS A 7 35.81 46.25 29.89
C CYS A 7 35.34 45.67 28.55
N GLY A 8 36.15 44.81 27.92
CA GLY A 8 35.84 44.26 26.58
C GLY A 8 35.70 42.73 26.49
N GLY A 9 36.07 41.97 27.54
CA GLY A 9 36.17 40.51 27.46
C GLY A 9 34.90 39.74 27.82
N PHE A 10 34.18 40.16 28.86
CA PHE A 10 33.06 39.38 29.41
C PHE A 10 31.84 39.34 28.49
N THR A 11 31.54 40.45 27.80
CA THR A 11 30.41 40.53 26.86
C THR A 11 30.61 39.59 25.66
N TYR A 12 31.84 39.41 25.20
CA TYR A 12 32.16 38.49 24.11
C TYR A 12 31.99 37.03 24.55
N ILE A 13 32.45 36.67 25.76
CA ILE A 13 32.22 35.35 26.35
C ILE A 13 30.72 35.08 26.55
N GLY A 14 29.97 36.06 27.04
CA GLY A 14 28.51 35.97 27.15
C GLY A 14 27.82 35.77 25.80
N LEU A 15 28.28 36.47 24.76
CA LEU A 15 27.76 36.33 23.40
C LEU A 15 28.01 34.94 22.81
N ILE A 16 29.24 34.41 22.91
CA ILE A 16 29.55 33.07 22.39
C ILE A 16 28.79 31.98 23.16
N VAL A 17 28.60 32.14 24.47
CA VAL A 17 27.80 31.20 25.29
C VAL A 17 26.33 31.29 24.90
N LEU A 18 25.78 32.49 24.70
CA LEU A 18 24.42 32.68 24.21
C LEU A 18 24.22 32.05 22.83
N LEU A 19 25.14 32.28 21.89
CA LEU A 19 25.10 31.66 20.56
C LEU A 19 25.23 30.13 20.65
N ALA A 20 26.08 29.61 21.54
CA ALA A 20 26.19 28.17 21.79
C ALA A 20 24.89 27.57 22.34
N ILE A 21 24.23 28.25 23.27
CA ILE A 21 22.93 27.83 23.81
C ILE A 21 21.86 27.87 22.73
N LEU A 22 21.80 28.94 21.93
CA LEU A 22 20.84 29.06 20.82
C LEU A 22 21.07 27.97 19.76
N GLY A 23 22.33 27.68 19.42
CA GLY A 23 22.69 26.59 18.51
C GLY A 23 22.27 25.22 19.05
N LEU A 24 22.46 24.97 20.35
CA LEU A 24 22.10 23.71 21.00
C LEU A 24 20.58 23.51 21.06
N VAL A 25 19.83 24.57 21.40
CA VAL A 25 18.35 24.54 21.45
C VAL A 25 17.77 24.34 20.04
N GLY A 26 18.31 25.00 19.02
CA GLY A 26 17.86 24.86 17.64
C GLY A 26 18.05 23.44 17.07
N ALA A 27 19.13 22.76 17.45
CA ALA A 27 19.43 21.41 16.94
C ALA A 27 18.50 20.30 17.47
N ALA A 28 17.86 20.50 18.63
CA ALA A 28 17.06 19.46 19.28
C ALA A 28 15.66 19.24 18.64
N GLY A 29 15.13 20.20 17.87
CA GLY A 29 13.74 20.18 17.39
C GLY A 29 13.46 19.35 16.13
N MET A 30 14.47 18.89 15.40
CA MET A 30 14.28 18.42 14.01
C MET A 30 13.82 16.96 13.83
N LYS A 31 13.92 16.10 14.86
CA LYS A 31 13.73 14.64 14.68
C LYS A 31 12.28 14.14 14.68
N THR A 32 11.30 14.96 15.11
CA THR A 32 9.90 14.52 15.28
C THR A 32 9.10 14.53 13.97
N GLY A 33 9.58 15.21 12.92
CA GLY A 33 8.83 15.42 11.68
C GLY A 33 8.56 14.14 10.87
N SER A 34 9.49 13.20 10.85
CA SER A 34 9.36 11.99 10.01
C SER A 34 8.26 11.04 10.48
N LEU A 35 8.07 10.91 11.79
CA LEU A 35 6.99 10.08 12.36
C LEU A 35 5.62 10.71 12.10
N MET A 36 5.51 12.03 12.24
CA MET A 36 4.28 12.76 11.94
C MET A 36 3.92 12.65 10.46
N GLN A 37 4.90 12.83 9.57
CA GLN A 37 4.69 12.67 8.13
C GLN A 37 4.25 11.25 7.77
N ARG A 38 4.85 10.22 8.39
CA ARG A 38 4.47 8.83 8.17
C ARG A 38 3.05 8.54 8.67
N ALA A 39 2.68 9.05 9.84
CA ALA A 39 1.31 8.90 10.36
C ALA A 39 0.29 9.55 9.42
N ALA A 40 0.58 10.75 8.90
CA ALA A 40 -0.26 11.42 7.92
C ALA A 40 -0.39 10.64 6.61
N ALA A 41 0.72 10.05 6.11
CA ALA A 41 0.70 9.21 4.93
C ALA A 41 -0.13 7.92 5.12
N GLU A 42 -0.09 7.32 6.32
CA GLU A 42 -0.93 6.15 6.65
C GLU A 42 -2.42 6.53 6.76
N GLU A 43 -2.75 7.70 7.29
CA GLU A 43 -4.11 8.22 7.33
C GLU A 43 -4.64 8.50 5.92
N GLU A 44 -3.85 9.17 5.08
CA GLU A 44 -4.18 9.41 3.67
C GLU A 44 -4.38 8.10 2.90
N LEU A 45 -3.58 7.06 3.21
CA LEU A 45 -3.76 5.73 2.62
C LEU A 45 -5.13 5.14 2.97
N LEU A 46 -5.61 5.30 4.22
CA LEU A 46 -6.93 4.83 4.63
C LEU A 46 -8.06 5.61 3.94
N GLU A 47 -7.90 6.92 3.75
CA GLU A 47 -8.85 7.75 3.00
C GLU A 47 -8.92 7.36 1.52
N ILE A 48 -7.76 7.18 0.88
CA ILE A 48 -7.67 6.71 -0.51
C ILE A 48 -8.31 5.32 -0.62
N GLY A 49 -7.99 4.43 0.31
CA GLY A 49 -8.58 3.10 0.40
C GLY A 49 -10.10 3.12 0.55
N ALA A 50 -10.64 4.05 1.36
CA ALA A 50 -12.07 4.29 1.46
C ALA A 50 -12.68 4.71 0.11
N ALA A 51 -12.03 5.64 -0.59
CA ALA A 51 -12.49 6.09 -1.91
C ALA A 51 -12.51 4.95 -2.94
N PHE A 52 -11.53 4.05 -2.92
CA PHE A 52 -11.52 2.86 -3.77
C PHE A 52 -12.61 1.85 -3.39
N SER A 53 -12.80 1.58 -2.09
CA SER A 53 -13.90 0.73 -1.61
C SER A 53 -15.27 1.27 -2.04
N ASP A 54 -15.47 2.58 -1.93
CA ASP A 54 -16.71 3.26 -2.33
C ASP A 54 -16.89 3.23 -3.85
N ALA A 55 -15.81 3.38 -4.63
CA ALA A 55 -15.84 3.25 -6.09
C ALA A 55 -16.21 1.82 -6.53
N LEU A 56 -15.62 0.79 -5.92
CA LEU A 56 -15.95 -0.61 -6.20
C LEU A 56 -17.42 -0.91 -5.87
N ARG A 57 -17.92 -0.39 -4.74
CA ARG A 57 -19.33 -0.51 -4.36
C ARG A 57 -20.25 0.20 -5.35
N SER A 58 -19.88 1.42 -5.77
CA SER A 58 -20.62 2.20 -6.76
C SER A 58 -20.69 1.49 -8.12
N TYR A 59 -19.57 0.88 -8.54
CA TYR A 59 -19.49 0.10 -9.78
C TYR A 59 -20.39 -1.15 -9.71
N ALA A 60 -20.34 -1.89 -8.60
CA ALA A 60 -21.22 -3.03 -8.37
C ALA A 60 -22.71 -2.63 -8.37
N ALA A 61 -23.05 -1.51 -7.71
CA ALA A 61 -24.42 -1.01 -7.66
C ALA A 61 -24.95 -0.51 -9.02
N ALA A 62 -24.06 -0.02 -9.90
CA ALA A 62 -24.43 0.39 -11.25
C ALA A 62 -24.54 -0.78 -12.23
N THR A 63 -24.12 -1.99 -11.86
CA THR A 63 -24.08 -3.14 -12.77
C THR A 63 -25.49 -3.68 -13.06
N PRO A 64 -25.90 -3.78 -14.34
CA PRO A 64 -27.16 -4.42 -14.71
C PRO A 64 -27.16 -5.91 -14.37
N GLN A 65 -28.35 -6.48 -14.10
CA GLN A 65 -28.48 -7.91 -13.83
C GLN A 65 -27.92 -8.76 -14.98
N GLY A 66 -27.19 -9.82 -14.64
CA GLY A 66 -26.54 -10.74 -15.59
C GLY A 66 -25.11 -10.39 -15.98
N GLN A 67 -24.57 -9.24 -15.53
CA GLN A 67 -23.16 -8.88 -15.71
C GLN A 67 -22.34 -9.02 -14.41
N PRO A 68 -21.01 -9.20 -14.51
CA PRO A 68 -20.16 -9.32 -13.32
C PRO A 68 -20.14 -8.01 -12.52
N GLN A 69 -20.40 -8.07 -11.22
CA GLN A 69 -20.46 -6.87 -10.37
C GLN A 69 -19.10 -6.21 -10.16
N GLN A 70 -18.02 -6.98 -10.29
CA GLN A 70 -16.66 -6.49 -10.12
C GLN A 70 -16.09 -5.98 -11.45
N PRO A 71 -15.25 -4.93 -11.42
CA PRO A 71 -14.56 -4.46 -12.60
C PRO A 71 -13.43 -5.41 -13.01
N PRO A 72 -13.10 -5.49 -14.31
CA PRO A 72 -11.98 -6.30 -14.80
C PRO A 72 -10.61 -5.72 -14.42
N ASN A 73 -10.50 -4.41 -14.24
CA ASN A 73 -9.27 -3.72 -13.84
C ASN A 73 -9.61 -2.41 -13.09
N LEU A 74 -8.60 -1.74 -12.53
CA LEU A 74 -8.80 -0.47 -11.82
C LEU A 74 -9.19 0.69 -12.75
N GLU A 75 -8.79 0.65 -14.03
CA GLU A 75 -9.12 1.69 -15.01
C GLU A 75 -10.62 1.73 -15.33
N ALA A 76 -11.31 0.60 -15.26
CA ALA A 76 -12.77 0.51 -15.40
C ALA A 76 -13.52 1.29 -14.31
N LEU A 77 -12.87 1.59 -13.16
CA LEU A 77 -13.43 2.49 -12.15
C LEU A 77 -13.38 3.97 -12.60
N LEU A 78 -12.40 4.34 -13.43
CA LEU A 78 -12.32 5.68 -14.01
C LEU A 78 -13.33 5.87 -15.14
N LYS A 79 -13.50 4.86 -15.99
CA LYS A 79 -14.41 4.90 -17.13
C LYS A 79 -15.06 3.53 -17.30
N ASP A 80 -16.31 3.42 -16.89
CA ASP A 80 -17.07 2.18 -17.04
C ASP A 80 -17.44 1.95 -18.52
N PRO A 81 -16.97 0.85 -19.15
CA PRO A 81 -17.24 0.54 -20.55
C PRO A 81 -18.67 0.04 -20.82
N ARG A 82 -19.46 -0.25 -19.77
CA ARG A 82 -20.82 -0.80 -19.91
C ARG A 82 -21.85 0.24 -20.31
N PHE A 83 -21.54 1.51 -20.10
CA PHE A 83 -22.43 2.61 -20.42
C PHE A 83 -21.92 3.32 -21.69
N PRO A 84 -22.81 3.70 -22.61
CA PRO A 84 -22.44 4.45 -23.82
C PRO A 84 -21.94 5.88 -23.52
N GLY A 85 -22.10 6.36 -22.29
CA GLY A 85 -21.56 7.64 -21.80
C GLY A 85 -20.45 7.46 -20.77
N VAL A 86 -19.71 8.53 -20.47
CA VAL A 86 -18.63 8.50 -19.46
C VAL A 86 -19.25 8.42 -18.06
N ARG A 87 -19.23 7.22 -17.47
CA ARG A 87 -19.58 7.01 -16.06
C ARG A 87 -18.30 6.74 -15.26
N ARG A 88 -18.00 7.62 -14.29
CA ARG A 88 -16.80 7.54 -13.45
C ARG A 88 -17.22 7.18 -12.02
N HIS A 89 -16.67 6.09 -11.49
CA HIS A 89 -16.84 5.69 -10.10
C HIS A 89 -15.70 6.20 -9.22
N LEU A 90 -14.54 6.46 -9.85
CA LEU A 90 -13.37 7.04 -9.22
C LEU A 90 -12.91 8.27 -10.01
N ARG A 91 -12.45 9.31 -9.31
CA ARG A 91 -12.00 10.56 -9.95
C ARG A 91 -10.69 10.39 -10.69
N ARG A 92 -9.72 9.71 -10.07
CA ARG A 92 -8.38 9.42 -10.60
C ARG A 92 -7.82 8.20 -9.88
N ILE A 93 -6.86 7.52 -10.51
CA ILE A 93 -6.04 6.55 -9.78
C ILE A 93 -5.11 7.37 -8.88
N PHE A 94 -5.23 7.16 -7.58
CA PHE A 94 -4.42 7.88 -6.60
C PHE A 94 -3.00 7.35 -6.58
N VAL A 95 -2.07 8.19 -6.14
CA VAL A 95 -0.69 7.79 -5.84
C VAL A 95 -0.69 7.21 -4.43
N ASP A 96 0.00 6.10 -4.21
CA ASP A 96 0.20 5.55 -2.89
C ASP A 96 1.13 6.49 -2.08
N PRO A 97 0.66 7.07 -0.95
CA PRO A 97 1.42 8.05 -0.19
C PRO A 97 2.67 7.47 0.49
N LEU A 98 2.77 6.13 0.63
CA LEU A 98 3.93 5.47 1.23
C LEU A 98 5.00 5.10 0.19
N THR A 99 4.60 4.70 -1.02
CA THR A 99 5.55 4.32 -2.08
C THR A 99 5.83 5.45 -3.07
N GLY A 100 4.98 6.48 -3.11
CA GLY A 100 5.07 7.60 -4.04
C GLY A 100 4.71 7.23 -5.48
N LYS A 101 4.13 6.05 -5.72
CA LYS A 101 3.79 5.54 -7.06
C LYS A 101 2.30 5.32 -7.21
N ALA A 102 1.77 5.46 -8.42
CA ALA A 102 0.38 5.11 -8.73
C ALA A 102 0.20 3.60 -9.02
N GLU A 103 1.01 2.76 -8.38
CA GLU A 103 1.03 1.32 -8.55
C GLU A 103 0.37 0.65 -7.34
N TRP A 104 -0.71 -0.10 -7.58
CA TRP A 104 -1.50 -0.73 -6.53
C TRP A 104 -1.51 -2.24 -6.70
N GLY A 105 -1.40 -2.94 -5.57
CA GLY A 105 -1.69 -4.37 -5.50
C GLY A 105 -3.18 -4.60 -5.69
N VAL A 106 -3.55 -5.60 -6.47
CA VAL A 106 -4.95 -5.91 -6.79
C VAL A 106 -5.32 -7.26 -6.18
N VAL A 107 -6.48 -7.32 -5.53
CA VAL A 107 -7.07 -8.56 -5.04
C VAL A 107 -8.10 -9.03 -6.05
N THR A 108 -7.85 -10.17 -6.67
CA THR A 108 -8.77 -10.78 -7.64
C THR A 108 -9.60 -11.89 -7.00
N ALA A 109 -10.81 -12.10 -7.50
CA ALA A 109 -11.66 -13.23 -7.09
C ALA A 109 -12.01 -14.11 -8.30
N GLY A 110 -11.85 -15.43 -8.11
CA GLY A 110 -12.19 -16.46 -9.09
C GLY A 110 -11.27 -16.52 -10.31
N ASP A 111 -11.62 -17.40 -11.26
CA ASP A 111 -10.80 -17.69 -12.45
C ASP A 111 -10.71 -16.53 -13.44
N LYS A 112 -11.69 -15.61 -13.43
CA LYS A 112 -11.79 -14.49 -14.38
C LYS A 112 -11.05 -13.21 -13.95
N ALA A 113 -10.20 -13.28 -12.92
CA ALA A 113 -9.34 -12.18 -12.48
C ALA A 113 -10.05 -10.84 -12.24
N PHE A 114 -11.29 -10.85 -11.72
CA PHE A 114 -12.02 -9.61 -11.43
C PHE A 114 -11.51 -8.94 -10.16
N VAL A 115 -11.35 -7.61 -10.21
CA VAL A 115 -10.84 -6.82 -9.09
C VAL A 115 -11.90 -6.70 -8.00
N THR A 116 -11.64 -7.33 -6.86
CA THR A 116 -12.50 -7.30 -5.67
C THR A 116 -11.98 -6.34 -4.61
N GLY A 117 -10.70 -5.99 -4.68
CA GLY A 117 -10.09 -5.01 -3.81
C GLY A 117 -8.70 -4.60 -4.25
N MET A 118 -8.09 -3.74 -3.46
CA MET A 118 -6.70 -3.31 -3.64
C MET A 118 -5.94 -3.22 -2.33
N TYR A 119 -4.62 -3.10 -2.42
CA TYR A 119 -3.73 -2.88 -1.28
C TYR A 119 -2.48 -2.12 -1.73
N SER A 120 -1.82 -1.42 -0.81
CA SER A 120 -0.53 -0.77 -1.08
C SER A 120 0.59 -1.81 -1.19
N LEU A 121 1.56 -1.58 -2.07
CA LEU A 121 2.73 -2.46 -2.25
C LEU A 121 3.82 -2.24 -1.18
N SER A 122 3.58 -1.35 -0.21
CA SER A 122 4.55 -1.05 0.84
C SER A 122 4.73 -2.22 1.82
N PRO A 123 5.98 -2.72 2.02
CA PRO A 123 6.27 -3.76 3.01
C PRO A 123 6.41 -3.21 4.44
N ALA A 124 6.18 -1.91 4.64
CA ALA A 124 6.37 -1.23 5.91
C ALA A 124 5.41 -1.72 7.00
N LYS A 125 5.86 -1.68 8.26
CA LYS A 125 5.03 -1.98 9.42
C LYS A 125 4.06 -0.83 9.71
N PRO A 126 2.74 -1.06 9.90
CA PRO A 126 1.81 0.01 10.22
C PRO A 126 2.11 0.67 11.57
N LEU A 127 1.92 1.99 11.64
CA LEU A 127 1.86 2.73 12.90
C LEU A 127 0.49 2.55 13.57
N LYS A 128 -0.58 2.55 12.77
CA LYS A 128 -1.94 2.28 13.27
C LYS A 128 -2.17 0.77 13.38
N VAL A 129 -2.34 0.27 14.60
CA VAL A 129 -2.58 -1.16 14.87
C VAL A 129 -4.03 -1.48 15.24
N GLY A 130 -4.83 -0.45 15.52
CA GLY A 130 -6.23 -0.61 15.87
C GLY A 130 -7.05 0.67 15.89
N ASN A 131 -8.27 0.56 16.42
CA ASN A 131 -9.26 1.64 16.43
C ASN A 131 -9.52 2.16 15.01
N PHE A 132 -9.69 1.24 14.06
CA PHE A 132 -10.11 1.57 12.71
C PHE A 132 -11.62 1.79 12.65
N ASP A 133 -12.08 2.50 11.63
CA ASP A 133 -13.50 2.59 11.32
C ASP A 133 -14.10 1.21 11.03
N ALA A 134 -15.42 1.09 11.18
CA ALA A 134 -16.16 -0.16 10.94
C ALA A 134 -15.94 -0.77 9.54
N ARG A 135 -15.53 0.05 8.56
CA ARG A 135 -15.20 -0.39 7.18
C ARG A 135 -13.81 -1.03 7.03
N PHE A 136 -13.01 -1.06 8.11
CA PHE A 136 -11.62 -1.49 8.11
C PHE A 136 -11.28 -2.42 9.29
N LEU A 137 -12.29 -3.04 9.91
CA LEU A 137 -12.11 -3.91 11.09
C LEU A 137 -11.07 -5.04 10.87
N ASN A 138 -10.90 -5.49 9.62
CA ASN A 138 -9.99 -6.57 9.28
C ASN A 138 -8.50 -6.15 9.21
N PHE A 139 -8.19 -4.89 9.55
CA PHE A 139 -6.84 -4.33 9.56
C PHE A 139 -6.19 -4.34 10.94
N ASP A 140 -6.97 -4.66 11.98
CA ASP A 140 -6.47 -4.76 13.35
C ASP A 140 -5.27 -5.73 13.42
N ASN A 141 -4.20 -5.27 14.09
CA ASN A 141 -2.99 -6.04 14.37
C ASN A 141 -2.27 -6.64 13.15
N LYS A 142 -2.44 -6.04 11.95
CA LYS A 142 -1.62 -6.43 10.79
C LYS A 142 -0.17 -5.99 10.95
N GLU A 143 0.76 -6.83 10.49
CA GLU A 143 2.19 -6.56 10.58
C GLU A 143 2.72 -5.72 9.41
N ARG A 144 2.02 -5.72 8.27
CA ARG A 144 2.42 -4.98 7.07
C ARG A 144 1.25 -4.18 6.51
N ILE A 145 1.58 -3.02 5.93
CA ILE A 145 0.62 -2.20 5.20
C ILE A 145 0.03 -2.97 4.00
N SER A 146 0.82 -3.81 3.34
CA SER A 146 0.35 -4.67 2.24
C SER A 146 -0.78 -5.63 2.62
N ASP A 147 -0.96 -5.92 3.91
CA ASP A 147 -2.04 -6.78 4.39
C ASP A 147 -3.38 -6.03 4.50
N TRP A 148 -3.37 -4.70 4.39
CA TRP A 148 -4.57 -3.87 4.37
C TRP A 148 -5.22 -3.93 3.00
N LYS A 149 -6.18 -4.85 2.87
CA LYS A 149 -6.94 -5.08 1.65
C LYS A 149 -8.25 -4.30 1.67
N PHE A 150 -8.32 -3.24 0.88
CA PHE A 150 -9.50 -2.41 0.68
C PHE A 150 -10.46 -3.07 -0.31
N THR A 151 -11.65 -3.46 0.13
CA THR A 151 -12.65 -4.17 -0.68
C THR A 151 -14.00 -3.44 -0.69
N ALA A 152 -14.87 -3.75 -1.64
CA ALA A 152 -16.20 -3.11 -1.75
C ALA A 152 -17.09 -3.29 -0.51
N ALA A 153 -16.94 -4.42 0.18
CA ALA A 153 -17.71 -4.76 1.35
C ALA A 153 -17.30 -3.95 2.61
N GLY A 154 -16.19 -3.18 2.57
CA GLY A 154 -15.62 -2.61 3.80
C GLY A 154 -15.25 -3.71 4.81
N GLN A 155 -15.01 -4.90 4.30
CA GLN A 155 -14.64 -6.09 5.05
C GLN A 155 -13.52 -6.67 4.19
N GLY A 156 -12.26 -6.34 4.52
CA GLY A 156 -11.11 -6.93 3.85
C GLY A 156 -11.32 -8.44 3.78
N VAL A 157 -11.36 -9.00 2.57
CA VAL A 157 -11.74 -10.40 2.37
C VAL A 157 -10.82 -11.28 3.22
N VAL A 158 -11.42 -11.98 4.18
CA VAL A 158 -10.77 -13.10 4.85
C VAL A 158 -10.71 -14.20 3.81
N ILE A 159 -9.54 -14.38 3.19
CA ILE A 159 -9.26 -15.61 2.45
C ILE A 159 -9.12 -16.68 3.53
N LEU A 160 -10.21 -17.39 3.80
CA LEU A 160 -10.21 -18.55 4.67
C LEU A 160 -9.40 -19.64 3.97
N ASN A 161 -8.11 -19.74 4.29
CA ASN A 161 -7.43 -21.03 4.21
C ASN A 161 -8.02 -21.91 5.31
N ALA A 162 -9.19 -22.49 5.04
CA ALA A 162 -9.87 -23.42 5.92
C ALA A 162 -9.11 -24.75 5.93
N THR A 163 -8.13 -24.87 6.82
CA THR A 163 -7.91 -26.14 7.53
C THR A 163 -8.50 -25.95 8.91
N GLY A 164 -9.38 -26.88 9.28
CA GLY A 164 -10.48 -26.65 10.20
C GLY A 164 -10.12 -26.27 11.64
N SER A 165 -10.99 -25.46 12.22
CA SER A 165 -11.55 -25.64 13.56
C SER A 165 -12.65 -24.61 13.75
N ALA A 166 -13.89 -25.07 13.62
CA ALA A 166 -15.05 -24.31 14.06
C ALA A 166 -15.13 -24.40 15.60
N PRO A 167 -15.50 -23.31 16.31
CA PRO A 167 -15.76 -23.38 17.74
C PRO A 167 -17.04 -24.17 18.04
N PRO A 168 -17.09 -24.98 19.11
CA PRO A 168 -18.27 -25.76 19.47
C PRO A 168 -19.35 -24.85 20.07
N VAL A 169 -20.55 -24.88 19.48
CA VAL A 169 -21.78 -24.34 20.09
C VAL A 169 -22.36 -25.40 21.03
N PRO A 170 -22.69 -25.10 22.29
CA PRO A 170 -23.29 -26.08 23.21
C PRO A 170 -24.76 -26.34 22.85
N ALA A 171 -25.08 -27.59 22.51
CA ALA A 171 -26.45 -28.06 22.31
C ALA A 171 -27.09 -28.42 23.66
N GLY A 172 -28.28 -27.85 23.94
CA GLY A 172 -29.12 -28.22 25.09
C GLY A 172 -29.92 -29.51 24.85
N PRO A 173 -30.35 -30.23 25.91
CA PRO A 173 -30.97 -31.55 25.79
C PRO A 173 -32.51 -31.48 25.71
N GLY A 174 -33.12 -32.28 24.83
CA GLY A 174 -34.58 -32.36 24.76
C GLY A 174 -35.19 -33.31 23.71
N ALA A 175 -35.07 -34.63 23.95
CA ALA A 175 -35.99 -35.73 23.53
C ALA A 175 -36.09 -36.15 22.04
N PRO A 176 -36.65 -37.35 21.72
CA PRO A 176 -36.25 -38.71 22.13
C PRO A 176 -35.95 -39.63 20.90
N PRO A 177 -35.42 -40.85 21.08
CA PRO A 177 -34.96 -41.70 19.97
C PRO A 177 -36.08 -42.60 19.42
N ALA A 178 -36.16 -42.72 18.10
CA ALA A 178 -36.90 -43.78 17.42
C ALA A 178 -35.92 -44.69 16.66
N SER A 179 -36.05 -45.97 16.98
CA SER A 179 -35.24 -47.12 16.58
C SER A 179 -35.31 -47.45 15.09
N GLY A 180 -34.24 -48.04 14.55
CA GLY A 180 -34.34 -48.93 13.39
C GLY A 180 -33.10 -48.97 12.49
N ALA A 181 -32.12 -49.82 12.82
CA ALA A 181 -31.53 -50.81 11.90
C ALA A 181 -30.22 -51.38 12.49
N GLU A 182 -30.19 -52.69 12.54
CA GLU A 182 -29.23 -53.59 13.18
C GLU A 182 -27.91 -53.74 12.36
N PRO A 183 -26.78 -54.13 12.97
CA PRO A 183 -25.46 -54.25 12.35
C PRO A 183 -25.13 -55.70 11.90
N PRO A 184 -24.09 -55.91 11.06
CA PRO A 184 -23.32 -57.14 11.14
C PRO A 184 -21.83 -56.87 11.39
N GLU A 185 -21.44 -57.17 12.63
CA GLU A 185 -20.39 -58.13 13.02
C GLU A 185 -19.12 -58.26 12.15
N ALA A 186 -17.99 -57.91 12.77
CA ALA A 186 -16.64 -58.30 12.37
C ALA A 186 -16.24 -59.63 13.05
N PRO A 187 -15.38 -60.43 12.39
CA PRO A 187 -14.39 -61.21 13.14
C PRO A 187 -13.00 -61.19 12.42
N PRO A 188 -11.93 -61.82 12.96
CA PRO A 188 -10.90 -61.15 13.75
C PRO A 188 -9.50 -61.20 13.10
N ALA A 189 -8.56 -60.49 13.70
CA ALA A 189 -7.13 -60.54 13.38
C ALA A 189 -6.55 -61.97 13.44
N PRO A 190 -5.38 -62.18 12.79
CA PRO A 190 -4.28 -62.77 13.51
C PRO A 190 -2.98 -61.97 13.39
N GLU A 191 -2.28 -61.95 14.51
CA GLU A 191 -0.96 -61.41 14.76
C GLU A 191 0.15 -62.33 14.20
N VAL A 192 1.34 -61.75 13.97
CA VAL A 192 2.70 -62.27 14.23
C VAL A 192 3.70 -61.81 13.15
N ALA A 193 4.75 -61.12 13.60
CA ALA A 193 5.93 -60.57 12.91
C ALA A 193 6.90 -61.69 12.40
N PRO A 194 8.20 -61.48 12.01
CA PRO A 194 9.02 -60.25 11.84
C PRO A 194 9.97 -60.25 10.59
N ALA A 195 10.82 -59.21 10.54
CA ALA A 195 12.16 -59.12 9.94
C ALA A 195 12.33 -58.89 8.42
N ALA A 196 12.89 -57.73 8.05
CA ALA A 196 14.29 -57.63 7.60
C ALA A 196 14.68 -56.16 7.33
N ASP A 197 15.73 -55.71 8.02
CA ASP A 197 16.62 -54.56 7.72
C ASP A 197 17.31 -54.76 6.35
N PRO A 198 17.90 -53.74 5.68
CA PRO A 198 19.05 -53.05 6.25
C PRO A 198 19.23 -51.55 5.93
N ALA A 199 20.00 -50.91 6.82
CA ALA A 199 21.09 -49.96 6.54
C ALA A 199 20.71 -48.53 6.09
N ALA A 200 21.51 -47.50 6.34
CA ALA A 200 22.58 -47.18 7.27
C ALA A 200 22.97 -45.71 6.96
N SER A 201 23.65 -45.06 7.90
CA SER A 201 24.37 -43.77 7.78
C SER A 201 23.49 -42.52 7.90
N ALA A 202 23.52 -41.71 8.97
CA ALA A 202 24.63 -41.13 9.75
C ALA A 202 25.56 -40.18 8.96
N ALA A 203 25.90 -39.07 9.63
CA ALA A 203 26.86 -38.01 9.31
C ALA A 203 26.38 -36.95 8.30
N GLU A 204 26.14 -35.71 8.75
CA GLU A 204 27.12 -34.60 8.81
C GLU A 204 27.62 -34.17 7.42
N GLU A 205 27.21 -32.98 6.96
CA GLU A 205 28.12 -31.98 6.37
C GLU A 205 27.40 -30.63 6.12
N THR A 206 27.59 -29.67 7.02
CA THR A 206 28.04 -28.32 6.61
C THR A 206 29.56 -28.41 6.44
N PRO A 207 30.27 -27.63 5.59
CA PRO A 207 29.90 -26.38 4.92
C PRO A 207 30.39 -26.25 3.45
N ALA A 208 29.80 -25.38 2.63
CA ALA A 208 30.53 -24.82 1.48
C ALA A 208 29.92 -23.49 1.02
N VAL A 209 30.59 -22.41 1.42
CA VAL A 209 30.63 -21.14 0.69
C VAL A 209 31.03 -21.44 -0.76
N ARG A 210 30.17 -21.09 -1.72
CA ARG A 210 30.51 -20.84 -3.13
C ARG A 210 29.68 -19.64 -3.57
N GLU A 211 30.21 -18.43 -3.41
CA GLU A 211 31.05 -17.71 -4.38
C GLU A 211 30.17 -16.69 -5.11
N LEU A 212 30.36 -15.41 -4.75
CA LEU A 212 29.90 -14.27 -5.52
C LEU A 212 30.36 -14.46 -6.97
N PRO A 213 29.49 -14.34 -7.99
CA PRO A 213 29.99 -13.81 -9.24
C PRO A 213 30.39 -12.36 -9.00
N ALA A 214 31.70 -12.16 -9.12
CA ALA A 214 32.35 -10.88 -9.14
C ALA A 214 31.73 -9.94 -10.19
N ALA A 215 31.79 -8.66 -9.83
CA ALA A 215 31.75 -7.48 -10.68
C ALA A 215 31.91 -7.76 -12.18
N ALA A 216 30.85 -7.44 -12.93
CA ALA A 216 30.99 -6.89 -14.27
C ALA A 216 30.77 -5.37 -14.14
N GLU A 217 31.85 -4.62 -14.35
CA GLU A 217 31.86 -3.17 -14.54
C GLU A 217 30.77 -2.72 -15.54
N PRO A 218 30.02 -1.65 -15.25
CA PRO A 218 29.54 -0.79 -16.31
C PRO A 218 30.65 0.22 -16.65
N GLU A 219 31.23 0.09 -17.84
CA GLU A 219 31.94 1.19 -18.49
C GLU A 219 31.05 2.46 -18.53
N PRO A 220 31.65 3.66 -18.47
CA PRO A 220 30.90 4.90 -18.42
C PRO A 220 30.35 5.24 -19.82
N GLU A 221 29.11 4.84 -20.09
CA GLU A 221 28.34 5.41 -21.21
C GLU A 221 28.01 6.88 -20.89
N GLU A 222 28.90 7.72 -21.40
CA GLU A 222 28.61 8.89 -22.22
C GLU A 222 27.34 9.69 -21.87
N VAL A 223 27.60 10.87 -21.34
CA VAL A 223 26.67 11.99 -21.16
C VAL A 223 25.93 12.27 -22.48
N VAL A 224 24.74 11.71 -22.63
CA VAL A 224 23.77 12.21 -23.61
C VAL A 224 23.06 13.39 -22.98
N THR A 225 23.62 14.57 -23.21
CA THR A 225 22.97 15.86 -23.07
C THR A 225 21.57 15.84 -23.71
N PRO A 226 20.53 16.37 -23.04
CA PRO A 226 19.23 16.59 -23.66
C PRO A 226 19.39 17.50 -24.89
N PRO A 227 18.68 17.25 -26.01
CA PRO A 227 18.70 18.19 -27.13
C PRO A 227 18.10 19.53 -26.69
N GLU A 228 18.92 20.57 -26.83
CA GLU A 228 18.56 21.98 -26.76
C GLU A 228 17.36 22.25 -27.70
N PRO A 229 16.30 22.96 -27.25
CA PRO A 229 15.23 23.37 -28.14
C PRO A 229 15.80 24.34 -29.20
N PRO A 230 15.41 24.24 -30.48
CA PRO A 230 15.93 25.15 -31.49
C PRO A 230 15.55 26.59 -31.12
N ALA A 231 16.57 27.45 -31.15
CA ALA A 231 16.44 28.89 -31.05
C ALA A 231 15.32 29.36 -31.97
N VAL A 232 14.27 29.93 -31.38
CA VAL A 232 13.27 30.70 -32.11
C VAL A 232 14.00 31.92 -32.65
N GLU A 233 14.21 31.87 -33.96
CA GLU A 233 14.64 32.94 -34.82
C GLU A 233 13.88 34.21 -34.45
N LYS A 234 14.65 35.23 -34.08
CA LYS A 234 14.17 36.56 -33.78
C LYS A 234 13.78 37.20 -35.12
N THR A 235 12.54 37.03 -35.52
CA THR A 235 11.93 37.80 -36.61
C THR A 235 11.05 38.85 -35.99
N ASP A 236 11.56 40.08 -35.99
CA ASP A 236 10.78 41.31 -35.97
C ASP A 236 9.61 41.20 -36.95
N GLU A 237 8.37 41.30 -36.49
CA GLU A 237 7.26 41.80 -37.31
C GLU A 237 6.11 42.28 -36.41
N ASP A 238 5.89 43.60 -36.49
CA ASP A 238 4.69 44.38 -36.21
C ASP A 238 3.71 43.95 -35.10
N VAL A 239 3.82 44.65 -33.96
CA VAL A 239 2.70 44.89 -33.05
C VAL A 239 1.75 45.88 -33.74
N GLU A 240 0.77 45.33 -34.45
CA GLU A 240 -0.37 46.09 -34.96
C GLU A 240 -1.31 46.45 -33.79
N ASP A 241 -1.37 47.75 -33.50
CA ASP A 241 -2.24 48.40 -32.51
C ASP A 241 -3.71 48.28 -32.95
N PRO A 242 -4.64 47.75 -32.11
CA PRO A 242 -6.05 47.67 -32.47
C PRO A 242 -6.74 49.02 -32.22
N ALA A 243 -6.56 49.98 -33.12
CA ALA A 243 -7.31 51.23 -33.13
C ALA A 243 -8.62 51.11 -33.93
N MET A 244 -9.74 51.00 -33.19
CA MET A 244 -11.11 51.48 -33.45
C MET A 244 -11.61 51.67 -34.90
N PRO A 245 -12.78 51.10 -35.28
CA PRO A 245 -13.48 51.47 -36.51
C PRO A 245 -14.51 52.61 -36.34
N LYS A 246 -14.62 53.43 -37.41
CA LYS A 246 -15.68 54.41 -37.83
C LYS A 246 -15.42 55.90 -37.46
N PRO A 247 -15.76 56.89 -38.34
CA PRO A 247 -17.02 56.96 -39.11
C PRO A 247 -17.00 57.44 -40.59
N VAL A 248 -18.05 57.02 -41.30
CA VAL A 248 -18.92 57.68 -42.32
C VAL A 248 -18.45 58.98 -43.00
N ALA A 249 -18.43 58.94 -44.35
CA ALA A 249 -18.97 59.89 -45.36
C ALA A 249 -18.10 59.75 -46.62
N LYS A 250 -18.64 59.59 -47.83
CA LYS A 250 -19.65 60.39 -48.52
C LYS A 250 -20.09 59.65 -49.78
#